data_AF-A0A849EY55-F1
#
_entry.id   AF-A0A849EY55-F1
#
_cell.length_a   1.000
_cell.length_b   1.000
_cell.length_c   1.000
_cell.angle_alpha   90.00
_cell.angle_beta   90.00
_cell.angle_gamma   90.00
#
_symmetry.space_group_name_H-M   'P 1'
#
loop_
_entity.id
_entity.type
_entity.pdbx_description
1 polymer ?
#
loop_
_entity_poly.entity_id
_entity_poly.type
_entity_poly.pdbx_seq_one_letter_code
_entity_poly.pdbx_strand_id
1 'polypeptide(L)' 'MRWRCLICGYIHDGDEPPFRCPICGAPAKMFEQVTAAPSPEGKGPGHKNLVF' A
#
# COMPACT_ATOMS: atom_id res chain seq x y z
N MET A 1 12.50 -6.45 1.78
CA MET A 1 11.35 -5.91 2.54
C MET A 1 10.04 -6.50 2.01
N ARG A 2 8.89 -6.23 2.65
CA ARG A 2 7.57 -6.52 2.07
C ARG A 2 6.77 -5.24 2.01
N TRP A 3 6.04 -5.05 0.92
CA TRP A 3 5.25 -3.84 0.67
C TRP A 3 3.81 -4.22 0.40
N ARG A 4 2.87 -3.72 1.20
CA ARG A 4 1.44 -3.94 1.02
C ARG A 4 0.81 -2.72 0.36
N CYS A 5 0.06 -2.93 -0.71
CA CYS A 5 -0.77 -1.91 -1.30
C CYS A 5 -1.97 -1.61 -0.39
N LEU A 6 -2.10 -0.34 0.03
CA LEU A 6 -3.22 0.13 0.86
C LEU A 6 -4.55 0.19 0.12
N ILE A 7 -4.55 0.07 -1.21
CA ILE A 7 -5.75 0.18 -2.05
C ILE A 7 -6.41 -1.18 -2.29
N CYS A 8 -5.62 -2.19 -2.69
CA CYS A 8 -6.13 -3.52 -3.04
C CYS A 8 -5.61 -4.66 -2.16
N GLY A 9 -4.61 -4.40 -1.31
CA GLY A 9 -3.98 -5.42 -0.47
C GLY A 9 -2.86 -6.24 -1.13
N TYR A 10 -2.46 -5.92 -2.38
CA TYR A 10 -1.35 -6.61 -3.06
C TYR A 10 -0.05 -6.55 -2.24
N ILE A 11 0.61 -7.70 -2.05
CA ILE A 11 1.89 -7.80 -1.35
C ILE A 11 3.02 -7.95 -2.38
N HIS A 12 3.93 -6.99 -2.40
CA HIS A 12 5.17 -7.08 -3.15
C HIS A 12 6.30 -7.52 -2.21
N ASP A 13 7.01 -8.57 -2.59
CA ASP A 13 8.21 -9.03 -1.89
C ASP A 13 9.43 -8.47 -2.61
N GLY A 14 10.22 -7.66 -1.92
CA GLY A 14 11.29 -6.87 -2.53
C GLY A 14 11.79 -5.79 -1.60
N ASP A 15 13.01 -5.29 -1.83
CA ASP A 15 13.53 -4.20 -1.00
C ASP A 15 12.78 -2.88 -1.28
N GLU A 16 12.38 -2.66 -2.53
CA GLU A 16 11.69 -1.44 -2.99
C GLU A 16 10.24 -1.72 -3.41
N PRO A 17 9.32 -0.74 -3.26
CA PRO A 17 7.95 -0.87 -3.74
C PRO A 17 7.89 -0.70 -5.27
N PRO A 18 6.93 -1.34 -5.95
CA PRO A 18 6.78 -1.16 -7.39
C PRO A 18 6.24 0.25 -7.71
N PHE A 19 6.66 0.83 -8.85
CA PHE A 19 6.24 2.18 -9.28
C PHE A 19 4.71 2.32 -9.36
N ARG A 20 4.04 1.27 -9.85
CA ARG A 20 2.60 1.12 -9.84
C ARG A 20 2.21 -0.30 -9.41
N CYS A 21 1.12 -0.40 -8.66
CA CYS A 21 0.53 -1.67 -8.30
C CYS A 21 0.03 -2.38 -9.57
N PRO A 22 0.44 -3.64 -9.83
CA PRO A 22 -0.01 -4.37 -11.00
C PRO A 22 -1.50 -4.78 -10.92
N ILE A 23 -2.11 -4.70 -9.73
CA ILE A 23 -3.51 -5.11 -9.51
C ILE A 23 -4.49 -3.94 -9.69
N CYS A 24 -4.22 -2.80 -9.07
CA CYS A 24 -5.14 -1.64 -9.06
C CYS A 24 -4.57 -0.38 -9.73
N GLY A 25 -3.30 -0.40 -10.15
CA GLY A 25 -2.64 0.77 -10.73
C GLY A 25 -2.25 1.86 -9.72
N ALA A 26 -2.43 1.64 -8.42
CA ALA A 26 -2.04 2.60 -7.38
C ALA A 26 -0.55 2.95 -7.45
N PRO A 27 -0.15 4.22 -7.23
CA PRO A 27 1.25 4.63 -7.23
C PRO A 27 2.02 4.03 -6.04
N ALA A 28 3.35 3.94 -6.15
CA ALA A 28 4.26 3.45 -5.10
C ALA A 28 4.03 4.10 -3.71
N LYS A 29 3.57 5.36 -3.69
CA LYS A 29 3.25 6.10 -2.45
C LYS A 29 2.11 5.47 -1.63
N MET A 30 1.28 4.63 -2.25
CA MET A 30 0.20 3.90 -1.58
C MET A 30 0.61 2.50 -1.11
N PHE A 31 1.92 2.21 -1.06
CA PHE A 31 2.45 1.00 -0.47
C PHE A 31 2.98 1.28 0.94
N GLU A 32 2.57 0.47 1.91
CA GLU A 32 3.12 0.45 3.27
C GLU A 32 4.16 -0.67 3.41
N GLN A 33 5.23 -0.42 4.17
CA GLN A 33 6.23 -1.44 4.45
C GLN A 33 5.72 -2.36 5.58
N VAL A 34 5.61 -3.65 5.29
CA VAL A 34 5.15 -4.68 6.23
C VAL A 34 6.38 -5.33 6.86
N THR A 35 6.98 -4.65 7.82
CA THR A 35 8.03 -5.20 8.71
C THR A 35 7.42 -5.55 10.07
N ALA A 36 7.86 -6.65 10.68
CA ALA A 36 7.28 -7.18 11.92
C ALA A 36 7.65 -6.39 13.20
N ALA A 37 8.17 -5.16 13.07
CA ALA A 37 8.44 -4.26 14.18
C ALA A 37 7.47 -3.07 14.10
N PRO A 38 6.49 -2.96 15.01
CA PRO A 38 5.41 -1.98 14.91
C PRO A 38 5.90 -0.58 15.29
N SER A 39 6.03 0.30 14.30
CA SER A 39 5.95 1.75 14.53
C SER A 39 5.03 2.36 13.47
N PRO A 40 3.75 2.57 13.79
CA PRO A 40 2.69 2.80 12.82
C PRO A 40 2.52 4.28 12.53
N GLU A 41 2.91 4.78 11.36
CA GLU A 41 2.36 6.05 10.89
C GLU A 41 2.45 6.20 9.36
N GLY A 42 1.41 5.71 8.70
CA GLY A 42 1.13 5.97 7.29
C GLY A 42 -0.36 6.22 7.13
N LYS A 43 -0.82 7.40 7.58
CA LYS A 43 -2.21 7.84 7.35
C LYS A 43 -2.48 7.93 5.85
N GLY A 44 -3.18 6.93 5.30
CA GLY A 44 -3.98 7.12 4.11
C GLY A 44 -5.36 7.61 4.55
N PRO A 45 -5.80 8.83 4.19
CA PRO A 45 -7.22 9.11 4.22
C PRO A 45 -7.85 8.19 3.17
N GLY A 46 -8.40 7.07 3.65
CA GLY A 46 -9.43 6.38 2.91
C GLY A 46 -10.48 7.43 2.60
N HIS A 47 -10.58 7.85 1.34
CA HIS A 47 -11.74 8.59 0.88
C HIS A 47 -12.89 7.59 0.84
N LYS A 48 -13.47 7.47 2.03
CA LYS A 48 -14.84 7.10 2.36
C LYS A 48 -15.72 7.09 1.10
N ASN A 49 -16.00 5.87 0.65
CA ASN A 49 -17.32 5.34 0.35
C ASN A 49 -18.30 6.24 -0.44
N LEU A 50 -18.64 5.74 -1.64
CA LEU A 50 -20.01 5.43 -2.10
C LEU A 50 -21.07 6.54 -2.06
N VAL A 51 -21.46 7.03 -3.24
CA VAL A 51 -22.86 7.37 -3.57
C VAL A 51 -23.07 7.45 -5.11
N PHE A 52 -23.91 6.51 -5.59
CA PHE A 52 -24.51 6.28 -6.93
C PHE A 52 -23.69 5.56 -8.00
#